data_AF-A0A7S0BR49-F1
#
_entry.id   AF-A0A7S0BR49-F1
#
_cell.length_a   1.000
_cell.length_b   1.000
_cell.length_c   1.000
_cell.angle_alpha   90.00
_cell.angle_beta   90.00
_cell.angle_gamma   90.00
#
_symmetry.space_group_name_H-M   'P 1'
#
loop_
_entity.id
_entity.type
_entity.pdbx_description
1 polymer ?
#
loop_
_entity_poly.entity_id
_entity_poly.type
_entity_poly.pdbx_seq_one_letter_code
_entity_poly.pdbx_strand_id
1 'polypeptide(L)'
;KWEEITGKHILERYGMSEVGMALSNPYAEERREGWVGKPFPGVRTGILDPETGVRHLERGAASGELLLSGPGVFTKYWRNDQATKESFTEDGFFKTGDIVERDSEDWFRILGRKSVDIIKSAG
;
A
#
# COMPACT_ATOMS: atom_id res chain seq x y z
N LYS A 1 -11.11 23.03 0.95
CA LYS A 1 -12.53 23.01 0.48
C LYS A 1 -13.46 22.10 1.30
N TRP A 2 -13.19 20.81 1.53
CA TRP A 2 -14.11 19.97 2.33
C TRP A 2 -14.15 20.33 3.82
N GLU A 3 -12.97 20.52 4.42
CA GLU A 3 -12.84 20.93 5.82
C GLU A 3 -13.49 22.29 6.08
N GLU A 4 -13.24 23.26 5.19
CA GLU A 4 -13.84 24.60 5.23
C GLU A 4 -15.37 24.58 5.23
N ILE A 5 -16.00 23.60 4.58
CA ILE A 5 -17.46 23.50 4.47
C ILE A 5 -18.06 22.71 5.64
N THR A 6 -17.38 21.67 6.13
CA THR A 6 -17.97 20.67 7.03
C THR A 6 -17.40 20.68 8.44
N GLY A 7 -16.24 21.31 8.66
CA GLY A 7 -15.47 21.20 9.90
C GLY A 7 -14.95 19.77 10.17
N LYS A 8 -15.00 18.87 9.18
CA LYS A 8 -14.57 17.48 9.29
C LYS A 8 -13.39 17.22 8.38
N HIS A 9 -12.39 16.53 8.91
CA HIS A 9 -11.29 16.02 8.09
C HIS A 9 -11.70 14.69 7.44
N ILE A 10 -11.29 14.48 6.18
CA ILE A 10 -11.45 13.20 5.47
C ILE A 10 -10.46 12.20 6.07
N LEU A 11 -10.86 10.93 6.19
CA LEU A 11 -9.99 9.85 6.63
C LEU A 11 -9.75 8.93 5.44
N GLU A 12 -8.54 9.00 4.90
CA GLU A 12 -8.10 8.16 3.79
C GLU A 12 -7.57 6.81 4.32
N ARG A 13 -7.92 5.75 3.59
CA ARG A 13 -7.44 4.39 3.81
C ARG A 13 -7.07 3.78 2.48
N TYR A 14 -6.08 2.90 2.50
CA TYR A 14 -5.69 2.13 1.34
C TYR A 14 -6.00 0.65 1.54
N GLY A 15 -6.55 0.05 0.49
CA GLY A 15 -6.95 -1.33 0.43
C GLY A 15 -7.19 -1.77 -1.02
N MET A 16 -7.23 -3.08 -1.20
CA MET A 16 -7.58 -3.75 -2.46
C MET A 16 -8.21 -5.11 -2.15
N SER A 17 -8.86 -5.73 -3.12
CA SER A 17 -9.58 -6.99 -2.96
C SER A 17 -8.72 -8.10 -2.34
N GLU A 18 -7.43 -8.11 -2.66
CA GLU A 18 -6.46 -9.11 -2.22
C GLU A 18 -5.93 -8.90 -0.79
N VAL A 19 -6.18 -7.76 -0.15
CA VAL A 19 -5.68 -7.48 1.23
C VAL A 19 -6.74 -6.92 2.17
N GLY A 20 -7.95 -6.63 1.67
CA GLY A 20 -8.92 -5.85 2.42
C GLY A 20 -8.41 -4.43 2.63
N MET A 21 -8.11 -4.08 3.89
CA MET A 21 -7.55 -2.78 4.26
C MET A 21 -6.17 -2.96 4.87
N ALA A 22 -5.18 -2.20 4.38
CA ALA A 22 -3.79 -2.34 4.78
C ALA A 22 -3.22 -1.10 5.47
N LEU A 23 -3.57 0.09 5.00
CA LEU A 23 -3.06 1.36 5.51
C LEU A 23 -4.22 2.29 5.87
N SER A 24 -4.04 3.12 6.89
CA SER A 24 -5.02 4.13 7.30
C SER A 24 -4.35 5.33 7.94
N ASN A 25 -4.90 6.51 7.70
CA ASN A 25 -4.62 7.65 8.55
C ASN A 25 -5.12 7.37 9.99
N PRO A 26 -4.39 7.82 11.03
CA PRO A 26 -4.86 7.74 12.40
C PRO A 26 -6.23 8.42 12.58
N TYR A 27 -7.06 7.87 13.46
CA TYR A 27 -8.40 8.42 13.68
C TYR A 27 -8.38 9.77 14.42
N ALA A 28 -7.55 9.87 15.47
CA ALA A 28 -7.53 11.01 16.39
C ALA A 28 -6.27 11.89 16.28
N GLU A 29 -5.28 11.48 15.49
CA GLU A 29 -4.00 12.18 15.37
C GLU A 29 -3.91 12.99 14.07
N GLU A 30 -2.69 13.42 13.73
CA GLU A 30 -2.36 14.14 12.51
C GLU A 30 -2.89 13.39 11.28
N ARG A 31 -3.45 14.13 10.33
CA ARG A 31 -3.86 13.63 9.02
C ARG A 31 -3.08 14.41 7.97
N ARG A 32 -2.27 13.72 7.19
CA ARG A 32 -1.44 14.32 6.15
C ARG A 32 -2.17 14.23 4.82
N GLU A 33 -2.56 15.37 4.26
CA GLU A 33 -3.23 15.40 2.95
C GLU A 33 -2.38 14.71 1.88
N GLY A 34 -2.99 13.80 1.12
CA GLY A 34 -2.30 13.04 0.07
C GLY A 34 -1.51 11.83 0.57
N TRP A 35 -1.54 11.55 1.88
CA TRP A 35 -0.98 10.33 2.46
C TRP A 35 -2.10 9.39 2.89
N VAL A 36 -1.94 8.10 2.57
CA VAL A 36 -2.90 7.05 2.92
C VAL A 36 -2.67 6.49 4.32
N GLY A 37 -1.64 6.96 4.99
CA GLY A 37 -1.37 6.72 6.41
C GLY A 37 -0.37 5.61 6.67
N LYS A 38 -0.58 4.89 7.78
CA LYS A 38 0.35 3.89 8.34
C LYS A 38 -0.28 2.49 8.29
N PRO A 39 0.53 1.41 8.35
CA PRO A 39 0.00 0.05 8.39
C PRO A 39 -0.86 -0.22 9.62
N PHE A 40 -1.91 -1.03 9.43
CA PHE A 40 -2.69 -1.57 10.55
C PHE A 40 -1.83 -2.49 11.44
N PRO A 41 -2.19 -2.65 12.73
CA PRO A 41 -1.54 -3.63 13.60
C PRO A 41 -1.52 -5.03 12.98
N GLY A 42 -0.34 -5.65 12.95
CA GLY A 42 -0.13 -6.97 12.35
C GLY A 42 0.08 -6.98 10.83
N VAL A 43 -0.01 -5.83 10.16
CA VAL A 43 0.40 -5.67 8.75
C VAL A 43 1.87 -5.28 8.71
N ARG A 44 2.68 -6.09 8.03
CA ARG A 44 4.06 -5.79 7.68
C ARG A 44 4.11 -5.18 6.29
N THR A 45 4.91 -4.14 6.12
CA THR A 45 5.09 -3.42 4.86
C THR A 45 6.54 -3.56 4.39
N GLY A 46 6.74 -3.34 3.10
CA GLY A 46 8.05 -3.19 2.50
C GLY A 46 7.94 -2.44 1.19
N ILE A 47 9.08 -1.99 0.66
CA ILE A 47 9.14 -1.37 -0.67
C ILE A 47 10.07 -2.19 -1.55
N LEU A 48 9.62 -2.53 -2.75
CA LEU A 48 10.41 -3.17 -3.79
C LEU A 48 10.77 -2.11 -4.84
N ASP A 49 12.05 -1.84 -5.00
CA ASP A 49 12.55 -1.01 -6.09
C ASP A 49 12.29 -1.72 -7.43
N PRO A 50 11.51 -1.12 -8.35
CA PRO A 50 11.15 -1.76 -9.61
C PRO A 50 12.32 -1.86 -10.61
N GLU A 51 13.37 -1.04 -10.46
CA GLU A 51 14.54 -1.02 -11.34
C GLU A 51 15.62 -1.99 -10.85
N THR A 52 15.91 -1.96 -9.54
CA THR A 52 17.01 -2.74 -8.95
C THR A 52 16.56 -4.08 -8.37
N GLY A 53 15.28 -4.24 -8.08
CA GLY A 53 14.73 -5.40 -7.37
C GLY A 53 15.08 -5.42 -5.87
N VAL A 54 15.74 -4.38 -5.36
CA VAL A 54 16.11 -4.27 -3.94
C VAL A 54 14.85 -4.08 -3.09
N ARG A 55 14.83 -4.74 -1.93
CA ARG A 55 13.71 -4.67 -0.98
C ARG A 55 14.11 -3.88 0.26
N HIS A 56 13.35 -2.83 0.56
CA HIS A 56 13.46 -2.02 1.77
C HIS A 56 12.36 -2.44 2.76
N LEU A 57 12.67 -3.41 3.62
CA LEU A 57 11.72 -3.92 4.62
C LEU A 57 11.76 -3.12 5.93
N GLU A 58 12.93 -2.63 6.30
CA GLU A 58 13.11 -1.76 7.47
C GLU A 58 12.53 -0.38 7.23
N ARG A 59 12.20 0.34 8.31
CA ARG A 59 11.71 1.73 8.23
C ARG A 59 12.75 2.66 7.62
N GLY A 60 12.28 3.71 6.94
CA GLY A 60 13.11 4.71 6.30
C GLY A 60 12.54 5.19 4.97
N ALA A 61 13.02 6.33 4.51
CA ALA A 61 12.57 6.91 3.26
C ALA A 61 12.89 5.97 2.08
N ALA A 62 11.89 5.63 1.28
CA ALA A 62 12.03 4.80 0.09
C ALA A 62 10.86 5.01 -0.87
N SER A 63 11.05 4.66 -2.14
CA SER A 63 10.02 4.72 -3.18
C SER A 63 10.08 3.47 -4.06
N GLY A 64 8.92 2.93 -4.44
CA GLY A 64 8.83 1.72 -5.24
C GLY A 64 7.51 1.00 -5.07
N GLU A 65 7.44 -0.26 -5.50
CA GLU A 65 6.25 -1.10 -5.36
C GLU A 65 6.01 -1.49 -3.90
N LEU A 66 4.78 -1.27 -3.42
CA LEU A 66 4.39 -1.65 -2.06
C LEU A 66 4.32 -3.17 -1.91
N LEU A 67 4.96 -3.66 -0.86
CA LEU A 67 4.88 -5.05 -0.41
C LEU A 67 4.06 -5.13 0.87
N LEU A 68 3.17 -6.12 0.95
CA LEU A 68 2.31 -6.33 2.12
C LEU A 68 2.37 -7.79 2.60
N SER A 69 2.41 -7.99 3.92
CA SER A 69 2.27 -9.31 4.54
C SER A 69 1.48 -9.18 5.83
N GLY A 70 0.49 -10.06 6.05
CA GLY A 70 -0.35 -9.99 7.24
C GLY A 70 -1.61 -10.85 7.12
N PRO A 71 -2.44 -10.89 8.18
CA PRO A 71 -3.60 -11.77 8.25
C PRO A 71 -4.70 -11.45 7.23
N GLY A 72 -4.76 -10.22 6.72
CA GLY A 72 -5.74 -9.79 5.72
C GLY A 72 -5.36 -10.13 4.28
N VAL A 73 -4.13 -10.58 4.02
CA VAL A 73 -3.66 -10.91 2.67
C VAL A 73 -4.30 -12.22 2.21
N PHE A 74 -4.88 -12.22 1.01
CA PHE A 74 -5.49 -13.38 0.38
C PHE A 74 -4.48 -14.53 0.20
N THR A 75 -5.00 -15.74 -0.04
CA THR A 75 -4.13 -16.91 -0.18
C THR A 75 -3.67 -17.17 -1.62
N LYS A 76 -4.54 -16.93 -2.60
CA LYS A 76 -4.27 -17.22 -4.02
C LYS A 76 -5.33 -16.65 -4.96
N TYR A 77 -4.94 -16.49 -6.22
CA TYR A 77 -5.88 -16.33 -7.32
C TYR A 77 -6.52 -17.68 -7.67
N TRP A 78 -7.84 -17.69 -7.83
CA TRP A 78 -8.58 -18.92 -8.10
C TRP A 78 -8.19 -19.50 -9.46
N ARG A 79 -7.73 -20.78 -9.47
CA ARG A 79 -7.27 -21.51 -10.67
C ARG A 79 -6.16 -20.82 -11.46
N ASN A 80 -5.36 -19.97 -10.80
CA ASN A 80 -4.23 -19.32 -11.41
C ASN A 80 -3.00 -19.37 -10.49
N ASP A 81 -2.40 -20.56 -10.40
CA ASP A 81 -1.25 -20.81 -9.54
C ASP A 81 0.00 -20.06 -10.02
N GLN A 82 0.13 -19.84 -11.33
CA GLN A 82 1.25 -19.09 -11.91
C GLN A 82 1.21 -17.63 -11.46
N ALA A 83 0.07 -16.93 -11.67
CA ALA A 83 -0.08 -15.56 -11.21
C ALA A 83 0.04 -15.46 -9.68
N THR A 84 -0.47 -16.45 -8.94
CA THR A 84 -0.30 -16.49 -7.48
C THR A 84 1.19 -16.52 -7.12
N LYS A 85 1.98 -17.44 -7.68
CA LYS A 85 3.42 -17.52 -7.41
C LYS A 85 4.13 -16.24 -7.80
N GLU A 86 3.77 -15.64 -8.93
CA GLU A 86 4.35 -14.39 -9.40
C GLU A 86 3.97 -13.19 -8.54
N SER A 87 2.85 -13.21 -7.83
CA SER A 87 2.41 -12.11 -6.96
C SER A 87 3.00 -12.14 -5.55
N PHE A 88 3.64 -13.24 -5.14
CA PHE A 88 4.28 -13.34 -3.83
C PHE A 88 5.80 -13.38 -3.95
N THR A 89 6.48 -12.84 -2.94
CA THR A 89 7.91 -13.08 -2.70
C THR A 89 8.10 -14.42 -2.00
N GLU A 90 9.32 -14.96 -2.04
CA GLU A 90 9.64 -16.25 -1.41
C GLU A 90 9.40 -16.26 0.12
N ASP A 91 9.54 -15.10 0.78
CA ASP A 91 9.30 -14.89 2.20
C ASP A 91 7.86 -14.44 2.53
N GLY A 92 6.93 -14.49 1.56
CA GLY A 92 5.49 -14.34 1.81
C GLY A 92 4.99 -12.90 1.87
N PHE A 93 5.63 -11.97 1.17
CA PHE A 93 5.06 -10.65 0.89
C PHE A 93 4.31 -10.66 -0.44
N PHE A 94 3.13 -10.08 -0.44
CA PHE A 94 2.34 -9.81 -1.63
C PHE A 94 2.83 -8.52 -2.32
N LYS A 95 3.04 -8.61 -3.63
CA LYS A 95 3.38 -7.50 -4.53
C LYS A 95 2.07 -6.84 -5.00
N THR A 96 1.80 -5.62 -4.56
CA THR A 96 0.50 -4.97 -4.81
C THR A 96 0.37 -4.38 -6.22
N GLY A 97 1.49 -4.19 -6.92
CA GLY A 97 1.53 -3.43 -8.17
C GLY A 97 1.27 -1.92 -8.01
N ASP A 98 1.15 -1.41 -6.78
CA ASP A 98 1.01 0.02 -6.49
C ASP A 98 2.38 0.62 -6.15
N ILE A 99 2.73 1.72 -6.81
CA ILE A 99 3.94 2.48 -6.52
C ILE A 99 3.64 3.50 -5.42
N VAL A 100 4.48 3.50 -4.40
CA VAL A 100 4.34 4.34 -3.21
C VAL A 100 5.64 5.03 -2.85
N GLU A 101 5.51 6.15 -2.17
CA GLU A 101 6.58 6.76 -1.38
C GLU A 101 6.31 6.47 0.10
N ARG A 102 7.34 6.08 0.84
CA ARG A 102 7.34 5.98 2.30
C ARG A 102 8.31 6.99 2.89
N ASP A 103 7.91 7.69 3.93
CA ASP A 103 8.77 8.63 4.66
C ASP A 103 9.55 7.98 5.81
N SER A 104 10.34 8.77 6.55
CA SER A 104 11.10 8.30 7.72
C SER A 104 10.23 7.88 8.90
N GLU A 105 8.95 8.27 8.91
CA GLU A 105 7.99 8.02 9.99
C GLU A 105 6.97 6.91 9.65
N ASP A 106 7.22 6.17 8.56
CA ASP A 106 6.41 5.04 8.07
C ASP A 106 5.01 5.47 7.57
N TRP A 107 4.89 6.72 7.09
CA TRP A 107 3.74 7.16 6.31
C TRP A 107 3.90 6.75 4.86
N PHE A 108 2.78 6.43 4.21
CA PHE A 108 2.74 6.03 2.81
C PHE A 108 1.89 6.97 1.97
N ARG A 109 2.38 7.26 0.77
CA ARG A 109 1.70 8.03 -0.27
C ARG A 109 1.65 7.21 -1.55
N ILE A 110 0.47 7.06 -2.14
CA ILE A 110 0.32 6.35 -3.42
C ILE A 110 0.72 7.30 -4.55
N LEU A 111 1.71 6.89 -5.34
CA LEU A 111 2.18 7.63 -6.52
C LEU A 111 1.53 7.15 -7.81
N GLY A 112 1.08 5.89 -7.86
CA GLY A 112 0.40 5.33 -9.02
C GLY A 112 0.47 3.81 -9.07
N ARG A 113 0.36 3.26 -10.27
CA ARG A 113 0.46 1.82 -10.55
C ARG A 113 1.76 1.52 -11.28
N LYS A 114 2.32 0.33 -11.03
CA LYS A 114 3.51 -0.18 -11.73
C LYS A 114 3.21 -0.52 -13.18
N SER A 115 2.04 -1.11 -13.45
CA SER A 115 1.60 -1.38 -14.82
C SER A 115 0.74 -0.24 -15.34
N VAL A 116 1.10 0.28 -16.52
CA VAL A 116 0.32 1.28 -17.26
C VAL A 116 -0.97 0.70 -17.87
N ASP A 117 -1.08 -0.63 -17.96
CA ASP A 117 -2.26 -1.31 -18.49
C ASP A 117 -3.46 -1.28 -17.52
N ILE A 118 -3.23 -0.91 -16.26
CA ILE A 118 -4.28 -0.74 -15.24
C ILE A 118 -4.45 0.75 -14.96
N ILE A 119 -5.45 1.35 -15.60
CA ILE A 119 -5.83 2.75 -15.36
C ILE A 119 -6.91 2.80 -14.28
N LYS A 120 -6.63 3.52 -13.18
CA LYS A 120 -7.66 3.91 -12.20
C LYS A 120 -8.21 5.27 -12.60
N SER A 121 -9.39 5.29 -13.25
CA SER A 121 -10.08 6.53 -13.64
C SER A 121 -11.31 6.72 -12.76
N ALA A 122 -11.26 7.72 -11.86
CA ALA A 122 -12.36 8.12 -10.98
C ALA A 122 -12.93 7.02 -10.04
N GLY A 123 -12.08 6.09 -9.56
CA GLY A 123 -12.44 5.09 -8.55
C GLY A 123 -12.18 3.67 -9.01
#